data_AF-A0A5P6VVV4-F1
#
_entry.id   AF-A0A5P6VVV4-F1
#
_cell.length_a   1.000
_cell.length_b   1.000
_cell.length_c   1.000
_cell.angle_alpha   90.00
_cell.angle_beta   90.00
_cell.angle_gamma   90.00
#
_symmetry.space_group_name_H-M   'P 1'
#
loop_
_entity.id
_entity.type
_entity.pdbx_description
1 polymer ?
#
loop_
_entity_poly.entity_id
_entity_poly.type
_entity_poly.pdbx_seq_one_letter_code
_entity_poly.pdbx_strand_id
1 'polypeptide(L)'
;MEKYEMSALDAYLNKAYRIIILMTPSAAMFSAIVYTVFKIIGWYPDISTPLLIAYDVLNIIYTSIAIYLFKTSLAENGILKKNRLKIGKIFISVVLLIQWNHISYLIPHREWWAYAFFFMVLSVFFFDMKLTLLLSLEIIISTSISWYFNGENLMVASGQYYKPDLFMRIICILFTTATILALTHFGSKFLVEDLEKHVNYDTLTHLLNRRSMDSYLNAALRAAERIRNDVAKDPIKYTNNISVPVTITIGISEYKNGISIKEMMKDADSKLYYGKRHGKNQLVSNI
;
A
#
# COMPACT_ATOMS: atom_id res chain seq x y z
N MET A 1 -21.46 -22.31 -8.92
CA MET A 1 -20.45 -21.31 -8.52
C MET A 1 -19.53 -21.12 -9.71
N GLU A 2 -19.68 -20.02 -10.45
CA GLU A 2 -18.72 -19.67 -11.51
C GLU A 2 -17.33 -19.53 -10.88
N LYS A 3 -16.40 -20.32 -11.41
CA LYS A 3 -15.00 -20.29 -11.00
C LYS A 3 -14.43 -18.96 -11.48
N TYR A 4 -14.43 -17.96 -10.60
CA TYR A 4 -13.87 -16.65 -10.90
C TYR A 4 -12.40 -16.83 -11.31
N GLU A 5 -12.09 -16.66 -12.59
CA GLU A 5 -10.71 -16.69 -13.05
C GLU A 5 -9.99 -15.46 -12.51
N MET A 6 -9.12 -15.70 -11.52
CA MET A 6 -8.30 -14.67 -10.92
C MET A 6 -7.40 -14.08 -12.00
N SER A 7 -7.41 -12.75 -12.14
CA SER A 7 -6.52 -12.08 -13.09
C SER A 7 -5.06 -12.28 -12.65
N ALA A 8 -4.12 -12.27 -13.60
CA ALA A 8 -2.70 -12.40 -13.29
C ALA A 8 -2.22 -11.30 -12.32
N LEU A 9 -2.77 -10.09 -12.43
CA LEU A 9 -2.49 -8.99 -11.49
C LEU A 9 -3.06 -9.28 -10.09
N ASP A 10 -4.30 -9.76 -10.00
CA ASP A 10 -4.91 -10.13 -8.72
C ASP A 10 -4.12 -11.28 -8.05
N ALA A 11 -3.69 -12.26 -8.84
CA ALA A 11 -2.86 -13.37 -8.39
C ALA A 11 -1.51 -12.88 -7.84
N TYR A 12 -0.87 -11.97 -8.57
CA TYR A 12 0.37 -11.33 -8.15
C TYR A 12 0.18 -10.57 -6.82
N LEU A 13 -0.80 -9.67 -6.75
CA LEU A 13 -1.05 -8.85 -5.56
C LEU A 13 -1.43 -9.71 -4.35
N ASN A 14 -2.22 -10.76 -4.54
CA ASN A 14 -2.56 -11.72 -3.48
C ASN A 14 -1.29 -12.39 -2.93
N LYS A 15 -0.43 -12.89 -3.83
CA LYS A 15 0.78 -13.62 -3.45
C LYS A 15 1.80 -12.70 -2.79
N ALA A 16 2.06 -11.54 -3.40
CA ALA A 16 2.95 -10.50 -2.87
C ALA A 16 2.50 -10.05 -1.49
N TYR A 17 1.22 -9.67 -1.32
CA TYR A 17 0.67 -9.26 -0.03
C TYR A 17 0.88 -10.32 1.05
N ARG A 18 0.55 -11.59 0.75
CA ARG A 18 0.64 -12.70 1.72
C ARG A 18 2.08 -13.01 2.13
N ILE A 19 3.03 -12.90 1.20
CA ILE A 19 4.44 -13.07 1.48
C ILE A 19 4.93 -11.92 2.36
N ILE A 20 4.72 -10.67 1.94
CA ILE A 20 5.29 -9.50 2.62
C ILE A 20 4.72 -9.32 4.03
N ILE A 21 3.40 -9.50 4.21
CA ILE A 21 2.76 -9.28 5.51
C ILE A 21 3.30 -10.20 6.60
N LEU A 22 3.79 -11.39 6.23
CA LEU A 22 4.40 -12.34 7.15
C LEU A 22 5.92 -12.22 7.18
N MET A 23 6.57 -11.96 6.04
CA MET A 23 8.03 -11.90 5.92
C MET A 23 8.62 -10.80 6.79
N THR A 24 8.06 -9.59 6.75
CA THR A 24 8.62 -8.43 7.48
C THR A 24 8.59 -8.62 9.00
N PRO A 25 7.45 -8.96 9.64
CA PRO A 25 7.42 -9.23 11.07
C PRO A 25 8.22 -10.48 11.46
N SER A 26 8.32 -11.49 10.59
CA SER A 26 9.15 -12.67 10.86
C SER A 26 10.63 -12.32 10.92
N ALA A 27 11.12 -11.45 10.03
CA ALA A 27 12.49 -10.95 10.09
C ALA A 27 12.76 -10.17 11.38
N ALA A 28 11.79 -9.34 11.81
CA ALA A 28 11.89 -8.58 13.05
C ALA A 28 11.82 -9.48 14.31
N MET A 29 11.02 -10.56 14.27
CA MET A 29 10.98 -11.57 15.32
C MET A 29 12.31 -12.34 15.41
N PHE A 30 12.94 -12.60 14.27
CA PHE A 30 14.25 -13.23 14.24
C PHE A 30 15.31 -12.34 14.89
N SER A 31 15.35 -11.04 14.59
CA SER A 31 16.28 -10.12 15.25
C SER A 31 16.01 -10.01 16.76
N ALA A 32 14.75 -10.02 17.21
CA ALA A 32 14.39 -10.06 18.62
C ALA A 32 14.99 -11.26 19.36
N ILE A 33 14.79 -12.46 18.81
CA ILE A 33 15.37 -13.69 19.38
C ILE A 33 16.91 -13.60 19.41
N VAL A 34 17.53 -13.15 18.32
CA VAL A 34 18.99 -13.05 18.22
C VAL A 34 19.56 -12.09 19.26
N TYR A 35 19.00 -10.89 19.43
CA TYR A 35 19.51 -9.92 20.39
C TYR A 35 19.27 -10.34 21.84
N THR A 36 18.17 -11.03 22.12
CA THR A 36 17.92 -11.62 23.44
C THR A 36 18.92 -12.73 23.76
N VAL A 37 19.23 -13.60 22.80
CA VAL A 37 20.29 -14.60 22.96
C VAL A 37 21.66 -13.94 23.17
N PHE A 38 21.99 -12.91 22.39
CA PHE A 38 23.27 -12.20 22.53
C PHE A 38 23.44 -11.54 23.90
N LYS A 39 22.35 -10.99 24.47
CA LYS A 39 22.37 -10.44 25.82
C LYS A 39 22.59 -11.53 26.88
N ILE A 40 21.92 -12.67 26.74
CA ILE A 40 22.03 -13.80 27.70
C ILE A 40 23.43 -14.43 27.68
N ILE A 41 24.02 -14.61 26.49
CA ILE A 41 25.36 -15.19 26.33
C ILE A 41 26.47 -14.16 26.71
N GLY A 42 26.13 -12.87 26.77
CA GLY A 42 27.07 -11.80 27.13
C GLY A 42 27.89 -11.26 25.95
N TRP A 43 27.48 -11.50 24.71
CA TRP A 43 28.12 -10.92 23.51
C TRP A 43 27.78 -9.44 23.32
N TYR A 44 26.62 -9.00 23.80
CA TYR A 44 26.24 -7.59 23.85
C TYR A 44 25.78 -7.20 25.27
N PRO A 45 26.72 -7.03 26.21
CA PRO A 45 26.41 -6.70 27.59
C PRO A 45 25.83 -5.28 27.74
N ASP A 46 26.12 -4.37 26.82
CA ASP A 46 25.70 -2.97 26.91
C ASP A 46 24.25 -2.71 26.47
N ILE A 47 23.58 -3.70 25.87
CA ILE A 47 22.17 -3.56 25.48
C ILE A 47 21.31 -3.36 26.72
N SER A 48 20.51 -2.28 26.74
CA SER A 48 19.57 -2.00 27.84
C SER A 48 18.49 -3.08 27.94
N THR A 49 18.41 -3.79 29.08
CA THR A 49 17.42 -4.86 29.30
C THR A 49 15.97 -4.34 29.21
N PRO A 50 15.60 -3.18 29.78
CA PRO A 50 14.26 -2.63 29.58
C PRO A 50 13.91 -2.36 28.11
N LEU A 51 14.87 -1.83 27.34
CA LEU A 51 14.65 -1.51 25.92
C LEU A 51 14.51 -2.79 25.08
N LEU A 52 15.30 -3.82 25.40
CA LEU A 52 15.22 -5.15 24.78
C LEU A 52 13.89 -5.85 25.08
N ILE A 53 13.40 -5.80 26.32
CA ILE A 53 12.07 -6.35 26.66
C ILE A 53 10.97 -5.61 25.89
N ALA A 54 11.04 -4.28 25.83
CA ALA A 54 10.09 -3.50 25.04
C ALA A 54 10.15 -3.86 23.54
N TYR A 55 11.35 -4.10 23.01
CA TYR A 55 11.57 -4.55 21.63
C TYR A 55 10.92 -5.92 21.37
N ASP A 56 11.11 -6.89 22.26
CA ASP A 56 10.53 -8.23 22.14
C ASP A 56 8.99 -8.19 22.21
N VAL A 57 8.43 -7.42 23.14
CA VAL A 57 6.97 -7.24 23.25
C VAL A 57 6.39 -6.60 21.98
N LEU A 58 7.03 -5.57 21.44
CA LEU A 58 6.60 -4.95 20.18
C LEU A 58 6.61 -5.95 19.02
N ASN A 59 7.63 -6.79 18.92
CA ASN A 59 7.72 -7.82 17.87
C ASN A 59 6.61 -8.88 17.97
N ILE A 60 6.23 -9.28 19.19
CA ILE A 60 5.08 -10.17 19.42
C ILE A 60 3.77 -9.49 18.97
N ILE A 61 3.59 -8.20 19.27
CA ILE A 61 2.42 -7.42 18.86
C ILE A 61 2.34 -7.33 17.33
N TYR A 62 3.44 -6.94 16.66
CA TYR A 62 3.48 -6.84 15.20
C TYR A 62 3.19 -8.19 14.53
N THR A 63 3.77 -9.27 15.04
CA THR A 63 3.55 -10.62 14.52
C THR A 63 2.08 -11.04 14.69
N SER A 64 1.47 -10.72 15.83
CA SER A 64 0.05 -11.01 16.09
C SER A 64 -0.87 -10.24 15.14
N ILE A 65 -0.60 -8.94 14.94
CA ILE A 65 -1.35 -8.10 13.98
C ILE A 65 -1.17 -8.62 12.55
N ALA A 66 0.05 -9.02 12.18
CA ALA A 66 0.34 -9.55 10.86
C ALA A 66 -0.40 -10.87 10.58
N ILE A 67 -0.43 -11.79 11.55
CA ILE A 67 -1.21 -13.04 11.44
C ILE A 67 -2.71 -12.72 11.29
N TYR A 68 -3.23 -11.75 12.05
CA TYR A 68 -4.61 -11.31 11.92
C TYR A 68 -4.90 -10.71 10.53
N LEU A 69 -4.04 -9.82 10.04
CA LEU A 69 -4.17 -9.22 8.71
C LEU A 69 -4.05 -10.25 7.60
N PHE A 70 -3.19 -11.26 7.76
CA PHE A 70 -3.06 -12.38 6.84
C PHE A 70 -4.36 -13.21 6.78
N LYS A 71 -4.87 -13.64 7.94
CA LYS A 71 -6.10 -14.45 8.03
C LYS A 71 -7.33 -13.73 7.51
N THR A 72 -7.41 -12.41 7.68
CA THR A 72 -8.59 -11.59 7.28
C THR A 72 -8.46 -10.91 5.91
N SER A 73 -7.40 -11.24 5.16
CA SER A 73 -7.04 -10.57 3.90
C SER A 73 -7.93 -10.96 2.72
N LEU A 74 -8.34 -12.23 2.63
CA LEU A 74 -9.08 -12.78 1.50
C LEU A 74 -10.59 -12.60 1.65
N ALA A 75 -11.27 -12.38 0.53
CA ALA A 75 -12.71 -12.52 0.40
C ALA A 75 -13.11 -13.98 0.14
N GLU A 76 -14.40 -14.28 0.16
CA GLU A 76 -14.94 -15.64 -0.04
C GLU A 76 -14.53 -16.27 -1.37
N ASN A 77 -14.26 -15.44 -2.38
CA ASN A 77 -13.77 -15.84 -3.70
C ASN A 77 -12.24 -16.04 -3.77
N GLY A 78 -11.52 -15.95 -2.65
CA GLY A 78 -10.07 -16.13 -2.59
C GLY A 78 -9.24 -14.92 -3.07
N ILE A 79 -9.86 -13.77 -3.35
CA ILE A 79 -9.18 -12.54 -3.80
C ILE A 79 -8.89 -11.63 -2.60
N LEU A 80 -7.75 -10.93 -2.62
CA LEU A 80 -7.44 -9.90 -1.63
C LEU A 80 -8.50 -8.79 -1.65
N LYS A 81 -9.07 -8.51 -0.49
CA LYS A 81 -10.04 -7.41 -0.34
C LYS A 81 -9.38 -6.08 -0.70
N LYS A 82 -10.06 -5.26 -1.51
CA LYS A 82 -9.53 -3.98 -2.05
C LYS A 82 -8.88 -3.06 -1.00
N ASN A 83 -9.42 -2.98 0.22
CA ASN A 83 -8.87 -2.15 1.28
C ASN A 83 -7.70 -2.80 2.05
N ARG A 84 -7.54 -4.13 1.99
CA ARG A 84 -6.50 -4.84 2.74
C ARG A 84 -5.11 -4.55 2.21
N LEU A 85 -4.94 -4.38 0.90
CA LEU A 85 -3.64 -3.99 0.33
C LEU A 85 -3.15 -2.66 0.91
N LYS A 86 -4.01 -1.64 0.95
CA LYS A 86 -3.69 -0.33 1.53
C LYS A 86 -3.35 -0.44 3.02
N ILE A 87 -4.15 -1.19 3.78
CA ILE A 87 -3.91 -1.43 5.21
C ILE A 87 -2.56 -2.14 5.42
N GLY A 88 -2.23 -3.16 4.64
CA GLY A 88 -0.97 -3.87 4.73
C GLY A 88 0.23 -2.98 4.41
N LYS A 89 0.15 -2.15 3.38
CA LYS A 89 1.20 -1.16 3.06
C LYS A 89 1.45 -0.23 4.25
N ILE A 90 0.39 0.35 4.82
CA ILE A 90 0.49 1.24 5.99
C ILE A 90 1.10 0.49 7.19
N PHE A 91 0.61 -0.72 7.48
CA PHE A 91 1.13 -1.53 8.57
C PHE A 91 2.64 -1.81 8.41
N ILE A 92 3.06 -2.24 7.22
CA ILE A 92 4.48 -2.50 6.94
C ILE A 92 5.31 -1.22 7.07
N SER A 93 4.83 -0.08 6.57
CA SER A 93 5.52 1.21 6.73
C SER A 93 5.73 1.56 8.20
N VAL A 94 4.69 1.41 9.03
CA VAL A 94 4.77 1.70 10.46
C VAL A 94 5.74 0.74 11.16
N VAL A 95 5.69 -0.56 10.82
CA VAL A 95 6.62 -1.55 11.37
C VAL A 95 8.06 -1.20 11.00
N LEU A 96 8.35 -0.92 9.73
CA LEU A 96 9.71 -0.59 9.28
C LEU A 96 10.24 0.67 9.97
N LEU A 97 9.43 1.74 10.05
CA LEU A 97 9.80 2.98 10.75
C LEU A 97 10.16 2.72 12.21
N ILE A 98 9.30 2.01 12.94
CA ILE A 98 9.53 1.76 14.37
C ILE A 98 10.73 0.84 14.55
N GLN A 99 10.85 -0.22 13.76
CA GLN A 99 11.95 -1.19 13.85
C GLN A 99 13.30 -0.54 13.54
N TRP A 100 13.38 0.25 12.46
CA TRP A 100 14.61 0.95 12.09
C TRP A 100 15.11 1.84 13.22
N ASN A 101 14.24 2.69 13.75
CA ASN A 101 14.60 3.60 14.83
C ASN A 101 14.92 2.83 16.11
N HIS A 102 14.08 1.88 16.52
CA HIS A 102 14.29 1.16 17.78
C HIS A 102 15.62 0.40 17.80
N ILE A 103 15.96 -0.33 16.72
CA ILE A 103 17.23 -1.07 16.67
C ILE A 103 18.43 -0.13 16.61
N SER A 104 18.31 1.02 15.90
CA SER A 104 19.39 2.02 15.82
C SER A 104 19.81 2.57 17.19
N TYR A 105 18.89 2.63 18.16
CA TYR A 105 19.19 3.05 19.53
C TYR A 105 19.43 1.88 20.50
N LEU A 106 19.02 0.66 20.13
CA LEU A 106 19.21 -0.54 20.93
C LEU A 106 20.63 -1.14 20.77
N ILE A 107 21.14 -1.17 19.53
CA ILE A 107 22.37 -1.88 19.18
C ILE A 107 23.50 -0.87 18.94
N PRO A 108 24.49 -0.77 19.84
CA PRO A 108 25.62 0.15 19.70
C PRO A 108 26.66 -0.44 18.74
N HIS A 109 26.33 -0.50 17.44
CA HIS A 109 27.21 -1.08 16.43
C HIS A 109 27.42 -0.17 15.23
N ARG A 110 28.69 0.12 14.92
CA ARG A 110 29.10 1.08 13.88
C ARG A 110 28.68 0.69 12.47
N GLU A 111 28.45 -0.59 12.19
CA GLU A 111 28.00 -1.05 10.87
C GLU A 111 26.49 -1.23 10.74
N TRP A 112 25.72 -0.79 11.75
CA TRP A 112 24.26 -0.89 11.72
C TRP A 112 23.64 -0.21 10.47
N TRP A 113 24.24 0.90 10.02
CA TRP A 113 23.80 1.62 8.81
C TRP A 113 23.70 0.73 7.56
N ALA A 114 24.52 -0.33 7.44
CA ALA A 114 24.53 -1.19 6.27
C ALA A 114 23.23 -1.99 6.13
N TYR A 115 22.52 -2.24 7.23
CA TYR A 115 21.22 -2.91 7.23
C TYR A 115 20.10 -2.04 6.64
N ALA A 116 20.33 -0.75 6.41
CA ALA A 116 19.37 0.13 5.71
C ALA A 116 18.92 -0.47 4.37
N PHE A 117 19.86 -1.12 3.65
CA PHE A 117 19.56 -1.84 2.42
C PHE A 117 18.44 -2.87 2.59
N PHE A 118 18.53 -3.71 3.62
CA PHE A 118 17.55 -4.75 3.89
C PHE A 118 16.16 -4.17 4.11
N PHE A 119 16.05 -3.09 4.90
CA PHE A 119 14.80 -2.40 5.16
C PHE A 119 14.22 -1.76 3.89
N MET A 120 15.06 -1.13 3.07
CA MET A 120 14.62 -0.53 1.81
C MET A 120 14.13 -1.58 0.80
N VAL A 121 14.78 -2.75 0.71
CA VAL A 121 14.38 -3.85 -0.19
C VAL A 121 12.98 -4.38 0.14
N LEU A 122 12.61 -4.44 1.43
CA LEU A 122 11.27 -4.88 1.82
C LEU A 122 10.14 -4.01 1.23
N SER A 123 10.41 -2.75 0.89
CA SER A 123 9.45 -1.87 0.22
C SER A 123 9.23 -2.21 -1.27
N VAL A 124 10.22 -2.83 -1.93
CA VAL A 124 10.22 -3.10 -3.38
C VAL A 124 9.14 -4.09 -3.78
N PHE A 125 8.81 -5.06 -2.92
CA PHE A 125 7.85 -6.12 -3.24
C PHE A 125 6.45 -5.60 -3.59
N PHE A 126 6.10 -4.38 -3.18
CA PHE A 126 4.83 -3.76 -3.56
C PHE A 126 4.86 -3.10 -4.94
N PHE A 127 6.04 -2.98 -5.57
CA PHE A 127 6.29 -2.19 -6.80
C PHE A 127 5.58 -0.84 -6.78
N ASP A 128 5.59 -0.19 -5.61
CA ASP A 128 4.93 1.10 -5.37
C ASP A 128 6.00 2.17 -5.18
N MET A 129 6.23 2.95 -6.23
CA MET A 129 7.28 3.97 -6.26
C MET A 129 7.13 5.01 -5.15
N LYS A 130 5.89 5.41 -4.81
CA LYS A 130 5.64 6.42 -3.77
C LYS A 130 5.98 5.87 -2.40
N LEU A 131 5.57 4.63 -2.14
CA LEU A 131 5.87 3.93 -0.90
C LEU A 131 7.38 3.72 -0.71
N THR A 132 8.07 3.21 -1.72
CA THR A 132 9.51 2.96 -1.68
C THR A 132 10.31 4.24 -1.49
N LEU A 133 9.93 5.32 -2.19
CA LEU A 133 10.57 6.63 -2.00
C LEU A 133 10.41 7.14 -0.57
N LEU A 134 9.18 7.10 -0.04
CA LEU A 134 8.88 7.57 1.30
C LEU A 134 9.68 6.80 2.36
N LEU A 135 9.70 5.47 2.29
CA LEU A 135 10.45 4.64 3.24
C LEU A 135 11.96 4.81 3.11
N SER A 136 12.48 4.98 1.89
CA SER A 136 13.91 5.23 1.69
C SER A 136 14.33 6.57 2.30
N LEU A 137 13.54 7.63 2.09
CA LEU A 137 13.79 8.94 2.70
C LEU A 137 13.71 8.88 4.22
N GLU A 138 12.70 8.20 4.76
CA GLU A 138 12.53 7.99 6.19
C GLU A 138 13.76 7.31 6.80
N ILE A 139 14.23 6.20 6.23
CA ILE A 139 15.43 5.49 6.69
C ILE A 139 16.67 6.41 6.62
N ILE A 140 16.88 7.16 5.54
CA ILE A 140 18.03 8.08 5.40
C ILE A 140 17.99 9.19 6.46
N ILE A 141 16.81 9.80 6.67
CA ILE A 141 16.63 10.85 7.66
C ILE A 141 16.84 10.29 9.06
N SER A 142 16.20 9.17 9.40
CA SER A 142 16.39 8.51 10.70
C SER A 142 17.84 8.07 10.93
N THR A 143 18.54 7.60 9.90
CA THR A 143 19.97 7.26 9.99
C THR A 143 20.78 8.50 10.33
N SER A 144 20.54 9.61 9.62
CA SER A 144 21.25 10.87 9.82
C SER A 144 21.01 11.44 11.23
N ILE A 145 19.77 11.34 11.73
CA ILE A 145 19.41 11.70 13.11
C ILE A 145 20.13 10.78 14.11
N SER A 146 20.13 9.47 13.88
CA SER A 146 20.79 8.50 14.78
C SER A 146 22.29 8.75 14.87
N TRP A 147 22.95 9.11 13.76
CA TRP A 147 24.36 9.46 13.71
C TRP A 147 24.67 10.77 14.46
N TYR A 148 23.75 11.73 14.44
CA TYR A 148 23.90 12.97 15.19
C TYR A 148 23.80 12.74 16.71
N PHE A 149 22.81 11.96 17.17
CA PHE A 149 22.56 11.76 18.61
C PHE A 149 23.39 10.63 19.24
N ASN A 150 23.74 9.58 18.49
CA ASN A 150 24.46 8.40 18.97
C ASN A 150 25.70 8.12 18.13
N GLY A 151 26.38 9.18 17.68
CA GLY A 151 27.53 9.11 16.78
C GLY A 151 28.69 8.30 17.33
N GLU A 152 28.94 8.33 18.63
CA GLU A 152 30.04 7.57 19.24
C GLU A 152 29.98 6.06 18.93
N ASN A 153 28.76 5.52 18.91
CA ASN A 153 28.48 4.10 18.68
C ASN A 153 28.14 3.77 17.22
N LEU A 154 27.54 4.71 16.48
CA LEU A 154 26.99 4.44 15.14
C LEU A 154 27.81 5.02 13.99
N MET A 155 28.56 6.09 14.24
CA MET A 155 29.38 6.73 13.20
C MET A 155 30.70 5.97 12.98
N VAL A 156 31.38 6.37 11.91
CA VAL A 156 32.73 5.93 11.59
C VAL A 156 33.67 6.27 12.75
N ALA A 157 34.58 5.34 13.03
CA ALA A 157 35.63 5.53 14.04
C ALA A 157 36.47 6.79 13.75
N SER A 158 36.77 7.58 14.77
CA SER A 158 37.78 8.64 14.65
C SER A 158 39.15 8.01 14.39
N GLY A 159 39.76 8.37 13.25
CA GLY A 159 41.03 7.77 12.82
C GLY A 159 41.47 8.27 11.44
N GLN A 160 42.58 7.71 10.95
CA GLN A 160 43.18 8.10 9.66
C GLN A 160 42.20 7.99 8.48
N TYR A 161 41.31 6.99 8.53
CA TYR A 161 40.35 6.70 7.46
C TYR A 161 38.95 7.28 7.69
N TYR A 162 38.76 8.18 8.67
CA TYR A 162 37.43 8.72 8.98
C TYR A 162 36.73 9.35 7.77
N LYS A 163 37.42 10.22 7.02
CA LYS A 163 36.87 10.90 5.84
C LYS A 163 36.53 9.93 4.69
N PRO A 164 37.46 9.05 4.23
CA PRO A 164 37.14 8.12 3.16
C PRO A 164 36.04 7.13 3.55
N ASP A 165 36.03 6.62 4.78
CA ASP A 165 35.00 5.69 5.23
C ASP A 165 33.61 6.36 5.26
N LEU A 166 33.52 7.58 5.80
CA LEU A 166 32.26 8.34 5.80
C LEU A 166 31.77 8.62 4.38
N PHE A 167 32.68 9.01 3.48
CA PHE A 167 32.35 9.22 2.08
C PHE A 167 31.82 7.94 1.42
N MET A 168 32.48 6.79 1.64
CA MET A 168 32.05 5.50 1.11
C MET A 168 30.69 5.06 1.67
N ARG A 169 30.40 5.32 2.95
CA ARG A 169 29.07 5.05 3.54
C ARG A 169 27.98 5.86 2.87
N ILE A 170 28.19 7.16 2.68
CA ILE A 170 27.22 8.05 2.00
C ILE A 170 27.00 7.59 0.56
N ILE A 171 28.08 7.34 -0.18
CA ILE A 171 28.02 6.84 -1.56
C ILE A 171 27.27 5.52 -1.63
N CYS A 172 27.53 4.59 -0.71
CA CYS A 172 26.86 3.29 -0.63
C CYS A 172 25.35 3.45 -0.42
N ILE A 173 24.93 4.28 0.54
CA ILE A 173 23.52 4.56 0.81
C ILE A 173 22.85 5.17 -0.44
N LEU A 174 23.47 6.18 -1.06
CA LEU A 174 22.92 6.85 -2.24
C LEU A 174 22.76 5.91 -3.44
N PHE A 175 23.79 5.14 -3.79
CA PHE A 175 23.72 4.19 -4.89
C PHE A 175 22.71 3.06 -4.62
N THR A 176 22.67 2.59 -3.38
CA THR A 176 21.73 1.55 -2.97
C THR A 176 20.29 2.05 -3.08
N THR A 177 20.00 3.25 -2.58
CA THR A 177 18.68 3.88 -2.70
C THR A 177 18.31 4.10 -4.17
N ALA A 178 19.24 4.63 -4.99
CA ALA A 178 19.00 4.81 -6.42
C ALA A 178 18.68 3.49 -7.14
N THR A 179 19.42 2.42 -6.81
CA THR A 179 19.21 1.08 -7.38
C THR A 179 17.85 0.51 -6.97
N ILE A 180 17.47 0.65 -5.70
CA ILE A 180 16.16 0.21 -5.18
C ILE A 180 15.01 0.97 -5.85
N LEU A 181 15.15 2.28 -6.03
CA LEU A 181 14.18 3.11 -6.72
C LEU A 181 14.06 2.74 -8.19
N ALA A 182 15.19 2.49 -8.88
CA ALA A 182 15.20 2.04 -10.26
C ALA A 182 14.53 0.66 -10.41
N LEU A 183 14.86 -0.30 -9.54
CA LEU A 183 14.24 -1.63 -9.53
C LEU A 183 12.72 -1.55 -9.30
N THR A 184 12.30 -0.71 -8.35
CA THR A 184 10.87 -0.49 -8.06
C THR A 184 10.18 0.15 -9.26
N HIS A 185 10.80 1.16 -9.87
CA HIS A 185 10.27 1.80 -11.07
C HIS A 185 10.12 0.81 -12.22
N PHE A 186 11.15 0.00 -12.50
CA PHE A 186 11.09 -1.00 -13.57
C PHE A 186 10.04 -2.07 -13.30
N GLY A 187 9.96 -2.61 -12.08
CA GLY A 187 8.92 -3.58 -11.76
C GLY A 187 7.51 -2.98 -11.84
N SER A 188 7.33 -1.73 -11.39
CA SER A 188 6.06 -1.02 -11.51
C SER A 188 5.67 -0.79 -12.98
N LYS A 189 6.61 -0.29 -13.79
CA LYS A 189 6.35 0.08 -15.19
C LYS A 189 6.24 -1.13 -16.12
N PHE A 190 7.08 -2.14 -15.96
CA PHE A 190 7.13 -3.26 -16.90
C PHE A 190 6.33 -4.48 -16.46
N LEU A 191 6.21 -4.76 -15.16
CA LEU A 191 5.40 -5.88 -14.70
C LEU A 191 3.97 -5.43 -14.46
N VAL A 192 3.77 -4.43 -13.58
CA VAL A 192 2.42 -4.07 -13.13
C VAL A 192 1.60 -3.42 -14.24
N GLU A 193 2.17 -2.44 -14.96
CA GLU A 193 1.44 -1.77 -16.05
C GLU A 193 1.10 -2.72 -17.20
N ASP A 194 2.00 -3.66 -17.53
CA ASP A 194 1.76 -4.62 -18.60
C ASP A 194 0.72 -5.67 -18.20
N LEU A 195 0.78 -6.16 -16.95
CA LEU A 195 -0.27 -7.00 -16.36
C LEU A 195 -1.62 -6.28 -16.36
N GLU A 196 -1.67 -5.00 -15.98
CA GLU A 196 -2.89 -4.20 -16.01
C GLU A 196 -3.48 -4.07 -17.42
N LYS A 197 -2.63 -3.92 -18.44
CA LYS A 197 -3.08 -3.87 -19.84
C LYS A 197 -3.71 -5.19 -20.27
N HIS A 198 -3.03 -6.32 -20.05
CA HIS A 198 -3.55 -7.64 -20.43
C HIS A 198 -4.81 -8.05 -19.65
N VAL A 199 -4.96 -7.56 -18.43
CA VAL A 199 -6.12 -7.83 -17.59
C VAL A 199 -7.32 -6.99 -17.99
N ASN A 200 -7.11 -5.76 -18.48
CA ASN A 200 -8.21 -4.85 -18.78
C ASN A 200 -8.58 -4.77 -20.24
N TYR A 201 -7.65 -5.06 -21.14
CA TYR A 201 -7.80 -4.89 -22.57
C TYR A 201 -7.66 -6.23 -23.29
N ASP A 202 -8.45 -6.39 -24.34
CA ASP A 202 -8.32 -7.47 -25.31
C ASP A 202 -7.05 -7.28 -26.16
N THR A 203 -6.27 -8.33 -26.34
CA THR A 203 -4.94 -8.25 -26.98
C THR A 203 -5.01 -7.97 -28.47
N LEU A 204 -6.11 -8.36 -29.14
CA LEU A 204 -6.27 -8.22 -30.59
C LEU A 204 -6.83 -6.84 -30.96
N THR A 205 -7.76 -6.33 -30.16
CA THR A 205 -8.47 -5.08 -30.47
C THR A 205 -7.97 -3.86 -29.69
N HIS A 206 -7.19 -4.08 -28.62
CA HIS A 206 -6.80 -3.06 -27.64
C HIS A 206 -8.00 -2.31 -27.01
N LEU A 207 -9.20 -2.87 -27.10
CA LEU A 207 -10.41 -2.39 -26.43
C LEU A 207 -10.54 -3.06 -25.07
N LEU A 208 -11.35 -2.48 -24.18
CA LEU A 208 -11.65 -3.11 -22.88
C LEU A 208 -12.21 -4.52 -23.11
N ASN A 209 -11.79 -5.49 -22.30
CA ASN A 209 -12.43 -6.80 -22.31
C ASN A 209 -13.76 -6.76 -21.56
N ARG A 210 -14.62 -7.76 -21.80
CA ARG A 210 -15.97 -7.83 -21.20
C ARG A 210 -15.96 -7.72 -19.68
N ARG A 211 -15.05 -8.45 -19.01
CA ARG A 211 -14.92 -8.43 -17.54
C ARG A 211 -14.60 -7.02 -17.02
N SER A 212 -13.73 -6.30 -17.71
CA SER A 212 -13.37 -4.94 -17.33
C SER A 212 -14.49 -3.97 -17.62
N MET A 213 -15.22 -4.10 -18.75
CA MET A 213 -16.44 -3.32 -18.99
C MET A 213 -17.46 -3.48 -17.84
N ASP A 214 -17.75 -4.72 -17.44
CA ASP A 214 -18.63 -5.02 -16.30
C ASP A 214 -18.12 -4.37 -15.00
N SER A 215 -16.81 -4.41 -14.76
CA SER A 215 -16.17 -3.78 -13.59
C SER A 215 -16.33 -2.26 -13.60
N TYR A 216 -16.13 -1.61 -14.75
CA TYR A 216 -16.31 -0.16 -14.93
C TYR A 216 -17.77 0.26 -14.76
N LEU A 217 -18.72 -0.49 -15.34
CA LEU A 217 -20.15 -0.24 -15.15
C LEU A 217 -20.53 -0.30 -13.66
N ASN A 218 -20.12 -1.35 -12.96
CA ASN A 218 -20.36 -1.48 -11.52
C ASN A 218 -19.71 -0.35 -10.70
N ALA A 219 -18.52 0.11 -11.11
CA ALA A 219 -17.88 1.26 -10.48
C ALA A 219 -18.66 2.56 -10.70
N ALA A 220 -19.19 2.79 -11.91
CA ALA A 220 -20.03 3.92 -12.25
C ALA A 220 -21.34 3.92 -11.45
N LEU A 221 -22.00 2.76 -11.33
CA LEU A 221 -23.21 2.60 -10.52
C LEU A 221 -22.97 2.96 -9.05
N ARG A 222 -21.89 2.44 -8.45
CA ARG A 222 -21.52 2.77 -7.07
C ARG A 222 -21.19 4.25 -6.88
N ALA A 223 -20.52 4.87 -7.86
CA ALA A 223 -20.18 6.28 -7.81
C ALA A 223 -21.44 7.16 -7.89
N ALA A 224 -22.35 6.87 -8.81
CA ALA A 224 -23.62 7.58 -8.94
C ALA A 224 -24.48 7.41 -7.69
N GLU A 225 -24.54 6.20 -7.13
CA GLU A 225 -25.29 5.94 -5.91
C GLU A 225 -24.71 6.68 -4.70
N ARG A 226 -23.37 6.79 -4.61
CA ARG A 226 -22.71 7.63 -3.61
C ARG A 226 -23.11 9.10 -3.78
N ILE A 227 -23.00 9.65 -5.00
CA ILE A 227 -23.37 11.05 -5.28
C ILE A 227 -24.85 11.29 -4.92
N ARG A 228 -25.76 10.39 -5.30
CA ARG A 228 -27.18 10.47 -4.96
C ARG A 228 -27.40 10.54 -3.45
N ASN A 229 -26.74 9.67 -2.69
CA ASN A 229 -26.86 9.63 -1.24
C ASN A 229 -26.22 10.84 -0.56
N ASP A 230 -25.07 11.31 -1.05
CA ASP A 230 -24.40 12.49 -0.50
C ASP A 230 -25.27 13.74 -0.68
N VAL A 231 -25.86 13.94 -1.87
CA VAL A 231 -26.80 15.04 -2.14
C VAL A 231 -28.05 14.92 -1.26
N ALA A 232 -28.61 13.72 -1.11
CA ALA A 232 -29.82 13.52 -0.31
C ALA A 232 -29.60 13.74 1.20
N LYS A 233 -28.36 13.57 1.70
CA LYS A 233 -28.02 13.67 3.12
C LYS A 233 -27.62 15.08 3.56
N ASP A 234 -27.21 15.94 2.63
CA ASP A 234 -26.74 17.30 2.94
C ASP A 234 -27.69 18.36 2.35
N PRO A 235 -28.71 18.78 3.12
CA PRO A 235 -29.61 19.85 2.71
C PRO A 235 -28.88 21.15 2.37
N ILE A 236 -29.29 21.80 1.28
CA ILE A 236 -28.67 23.04 0.84
C ILE A 236 -29.10 24.19 1.76
N LYS A 237 -28.13 24.88 2.36
CA LYS A 237 -28.39 26.10 3.12
C LYS A 237 -28.72 27.24 2.16
N TYR A 238 -29.94 27.73 2.27
CA TYR A 238 -30.48 28.85 1.52
C TYR A 238 -30.62 30.08 2.44
N THR A 239 -30.87 31.25 1.85
CA THR A 239 -30.93 32.54 2.53
C THR A 239 -31.80 32.50 3.80
N ASN A 240 -31.42 33.28 4.82
CA ASN A 240 -32.07 33.30 6.14
C ASN A 240 -32.00 31.96 6.90
N ASN A 241 -30.92 31.18 6.70
CA ASN A 241 -30.67 29.92 7.40
C ASN A 241 -31.73 28.84 7.13
N ILE A 242 -32.45 28.95 6.02
CA ILE A 242 -33.45 27.96 5.58
C ILE A 242 -32.71 26.78 4.97
N SER A 243 -33.02 25.57 5.43
CA SER A 243 -32.42 24.34 4.92
C SER A 243 -33.37 23.67 3.93
N VAL A 244 -32.94 23.51 2.68
CA VAL A 244 -33.77 22.92 1.60
C VAL A 244 -33.24 21.51 1.28
N PRO A 245 -34.02 20.45 1.54
CA PRO A 245 -33.62 19.10 1.14
C PRO A 245 -33.70 18.96 -0.38
N VAL A 246 -32.60 18.54 -1.00
CA VAL A 246 -32.51 18.30 -2.45
C VAL A 246 -32.17 16.84 -2.70
N THR A 247 -32.75 16.27 -3.75
CA THR A 247 -32.42 14.92 -4.20
C THR A 247 -32.19 14.93 -5.71
N ILE A 248 -31.46 13.93 -6.21
CA ILE A 248 -31.20 13.74 -7.63
C ILE A 248 -31.64 12.34 -8.06
N THR A 249 -32.01 12.21 -9.33
CA THR A 249 -32.27 10.92 -10.00
C THR A 249 -31.24 10.77 -11.10
N ILE A 250 -30.71 9.57 -11.30
CA ILE A 250 -29.61 9.33 -12.23
C ILE A 250 -29.97 8.15 -13.15
N GLY A 251 -29.80 8.33 -14.46
CA GLY A 251 -29.85 7.24 -15.44
C GLY A 251 -28.43 6.87 -15.89
N ILE A 252 -28.09 5.59 -15.93
CA ILE A 252 -26.79 5.09 -16.40
C ILE A 252 -26.98 4.12 -17.57
N SER A 253 -26.18 4.31 -18.62
CA SER A 253 -26.12 3.42 -19.77
C SER A 253 -24.69 2.97 -20.03
N GLU A 254 -24.55 1.74 -20.52
CA GLU A 254 -23.30 1.18 -21.00
C GLU A 254 -23.30 1.22 -22.53
N TYR A 255 -22.13 1.47 -23.12
CA TYR A 255 -21.96 1.35 -24.56
C TYR A 255 -22.17 -0.10 -25.00
N LYS A 256 -23.04 -0.31 -26.01
CA LYS A 256 -23.23 -1.63 -26.64
C LYS A 256 -22.68 -1.59 -28.05
N ASN A 257 -22.06 -2.68 -28.48
CA ASN A 257 -21.51 -2.74 -29.84
C ASN A 257 -22.63 -2.50 -30.87
N GLY A 258 -22.37 -1.63 -31.85
CA GLY A 258 -23.34 -1.27 -32.88
C GLY A 258 -24.31 -0.14 -32.53
N ILE A 259 -24.21 0.51 -31.36
CA ILE A 259 -24.97 1.75 -31.08
C ILE A 259 -24.08 2.99 -31.22
N SER A 260 -24.67 4.10 -31.64
CA SER A 260 -24.01 5.40 -31.64
C SER A 260 -23.98 6.03 -30.25
N ILE A 261 -23.06 6.98 -30.03
CA ILE A 261 -23.02 7.76 -28.78
C ILE A 261 -24.37 8.46 -28.53
N LYS A 262 -25.02 8.95 -29.58
CA LYS A 262 -26.33 9.62 -29.48
C LYS A 262 -27.42 8.67 -28.99
N GLU A 263 -27.43 7.42 -29.45
CA GLU A 263 -28.37 6.39 -28.99
C GLU A 263 -28.08 5.99 -27.54
N MET A 264 -26.81 5.84 -27.16
CA MET A 264 -26.40 5.59 -25.77
C MET A 264 -26.86 6.72 -24.84
N MET A 265 -26.70 7.99 -25.25
CA MET A 265 -27.19 9.14 -24.49
C MET A 265 -28.72 9.12 -24.36
N LYS A 266 -29.43 8.75 -25.43
CA LYS A 266 -30.90 8.63 -25.41
C LYS A 266 -31.37 7.51 -24.48
N ASP A 267 -30.64 6.39 -24.40
CA ASP A 267 -30.91 5.32 -23.45
C ASP A 267 -30.69 5.77 -22.01
N ALA A 268 -29.58 6.46 -21.72
CA ALA A 268 -29.32 7.04 -20.40
C ALA A 268 -30.39 8.06 -19.98
N ASP A 269 -30.82 8.93 -20.90
CA ASP A 269 -31.89 9.90 -20.66
C ASP A 269 -33.25 9.21 -20.44
N SER A 270 -33.56 8.17 -21.22
CA SER A 270 -34.77 7.37 -21.02
C SER A 270 -34.82 6.73 -19.62
N LYS A 271 -33.67 6.25 -19.12
CA LYS A 271 -33.50 5.74 -17.75
C LYS A 271 -33.69 6.82 -16.68
N LEU A 272 -33.15 8.01 -16.90
CA LEU A 272 -33.39 9.16 -16.03
C LEU A 272 -34.89 9.51 -15.99
N TYR A 273 -35.54 9.59 -17.14
CA TYR A 273 -36.96 9.88 -17.26
C TYR A 273 -37.83 8.82 -16.59
N TYR A 274 -37.49 7.55 -16.76
CA TYR A 274 -38.13 6.46 -16.04
C TYR A 274 -38.03 6.66 -14.53
N GLY A 275 -36.83 6.89 -13.99
CA GLY A 275 -36.64 7.14 -12.56
C GLY A 275 -37.43 8.36 -12.05
N LYS A 276 -37.53 9.44 -12.86
CA LYS A 276 -38.34 10.61 -12.51
C LYS A 276 -39.84 10.29 -12.40
N ARG A 277 -40.33 9.32 -13.18
CA ARG A 277 -41.73 8.86 -13.16
C ARG A 277 -42.01 7.77 -12.12
N HIS A 278 -40.97 7.10 -11.61
CA HIS A 278 -41.09 5.96 -10.69
C HIS A 278 -40.63 6.26 -9.26
N GLY A 279 -40.86 7.48 -8.78
CA GLY A 279 -40.60 7.87 -7.38
C GLY A 279 -39.40 8.78 -7.15
N LYS A 280 -38.64 9.13 -8.20
CA LYS A 280 -37.44 9.99 -8.12
C LYS A 280 -36.40 9.41 -7.13
N ASN A 281 -35.41 10.22 -6.76
CA ASN A 281 -34.34 9.90 -5.81
C ASN A 281 -33.77 8.48 -5.95
N GLN A 282 -33.53 8.03 -7.19
CA GLN A 282 -33.09 6.67 -7.50
C GLN A 282 -32.08 6.65 -8.63
N LEU A 283 -31.35 5.54 -8.71
CA LEU A 283 -30.45 5.21 -9.81
C LEU A 283 -31.09 4.14 -10.69
N VAL A 284 -31.16 4.38 -12.00
CA VAL A 284 -31.73 3.43 -12.98
C VAL A 284 -30.67 3.06 -14.00
N SER A 285 -30.38 1.76 -14.11
CA SER A 285 -29.41 1.21 -15.07
C SER A 285 -30.03 0.25 -16.09
N ASN A 286 -31.20 -0.31 -15.80
CA ASN A 286 -31.95 -1.22 -16.64
C ASN A 286 -33.46 -0.84 -16.57
N ILE A 287 -34.16 -0.97 -17.69
CA ILE A 287 -35.63 -0.85 -17.83
C ILE A 287 -36.09 -2.07 -18.63
#